data_AF-A0A6J4MAW0-F1
#
_entry.id   AF-A0A6J4MAW0-F1
#
_cell.length_a   1.000
_cell.length_b   1.000
_cell.length_c   1.000
_cell.angle_alpha   90.00
_cell.angle_beta   90.00
_cell.angle_gamma   90.00
#
_symmetry.space_group_name_H-M   'P 1'
#
loop_
_entity.id
_entity.type
_entity.pdbx_description
1 polymer ?
#
loop_
_entity_poly.entity_id
_entity_poly.type
_entity_poly.pdbx_seq_one_letter_code
_entity_poly.pdbx_strand_id
1 'polypeptide(L)'
;MTPSTAPHVPPAPGARPATRVVLPYHLRALAQVGGEVVVTGSTQREVVDALEARYPALRGTIRDPVTGRRRAFVRVFACREDLSHDSPDDPLPEPVLRGQEPLLVVGAMAGG
;
A
#
# COMPACT_ATOMS: atom_id res chain seq x y z
N MET A 1 16.52 -9.49 -22.02
CA MET A 1 15.29 -8.73 -21.74
C MET A 1 15.50 -7.99 -20.43
N THR A 2 16.10 -6.81 -20.49
CA THR A 2 16.32 -5.94 -19.33
C THR A 2 15.07 -5.08 -19.14
N PRO A 3 14.40 -5.07 -17.98
CA PRO A 3 13.38 -4.06 -17.74
C PRO A 3 14.08 -2.69 -17.72
N SER A 4 13.54 -1.78 -18.53
CA SER A 4 14.01 -0.41 -18.69
C SER A 4 13.62 0.37 -17.44
N THR A 5 14.57 0.56 -16.52
CA THR A 5 14.44 1.54 -15.43
C THR A 5 14.53 2.93 -16.04
N ALA A 6 13.39 3.54 -16.33
CA ALA A 6 13.31 4.97 -16.55
C ALA A 6 13.74 5.70 -15.26
N PRO A 7 14.47 6.84 -15.34
CA PRO A 7 14.77 7.63 -14.17
C PRO A 7 13.47 8.20 -13.61
N HIS A 8 12.98 7.60 -12.52
CA HIS A 8 11.82 8.09 -11.81
C HIS A 8 12.20 9.34 -11.02
N VAL A 9 11.72 10.49 -11.47
CA VAL A 9 11.84 11.76 -10.74
C VAL A 9 10.93 11.68 -9.51
N PRO A 10 11.45 11.76 -8.27
CA PRO A 10 10.59 11.75 -7.09
C PRO A 10 9.68 12.99 -7.10
N PRO A 11 8.38 12.86 -6.79
CA PRO A 11 7.49 14.01 -6.69
C PRO A 11 7.97 14.97 -5.58
N ALA A 12 7.87 16.28 -5.85
CA ALA A 12 8.33 17.34 -4.96
C ALA A 12 7.70 17.26 -3.55
N PRO A 13 8.47 17.51 -2.47
CA PRO A 13 7.95 17.46 -1.11
C PRO A 13 7.03 18.65 -0.83
N GLY A 14 5.76 18.38 -0.53
CA GLY A 14 4.85 19.44 -0.04
C GLY A 14 3.42 18.98 0.25
N ALA A 15 2.88 18.04 -0.52
CA ALA A 15 1.56 17.47 -0.27
C ALA A 15 1.55 15.98 -0.65
N ARG A 16 1.37 15.11 0.35
CA ARG A 16 1.15 13.68 0.09
C ARG A 16 -0.22 13.53 -0.60
N PRO A 17 -0.28 12.93 -1.80
CA PRO A 17 -1.54 12.77 -2.51
C PRO A 17 -2.49 11.87 -1.72
N ALA A 18 -3.79 12.07 -1.96
CA ALA A 18 -4.83 11.21 -1.43
C ALA A 18 -4.88 9.91 -2.25
N THR A 19 -4.38 8.85 -1.66
CA THR A 19 -4.28 7.51 -2.25
C THR A 19 -5.46 6.66 -1.80
N ARG A 20 -6.20 6.14 -2.78
CA ARG A 20 -7.28 5.18 -2.57
C ARG A 20 -6.69 3.81 -2.32
N VAL A 21 -7.11 3.14 -1.25
CA VAL A 21 -6.62 1.81 -0.90
C VAL A 21 -7.79 0.85 -0.75
N VAL A 22 -7.70 -0.27 -1.46
CA VAL A 22 -8.61 -1.40 -1.33
C VAL A 22 -7.98 -2.40 -0.37
N LEU A 23 -8.63 -2.63 0.76
CA LEU A 23 -8.21 -3.63 1.75
C LEU A 23 -8.92 -4.98 1.48
N PRO A 24 -8.27 -6.13 1.77
CA PRO A 24 -8.91 -7.42 1.68
C PRO A 24 -9.97 -7.56 2.77
N TYR A 25 -10.94 -8.46 2.58
CA TYR A 25 -12.12 -8.59 3.46
C TYR A 25 -11.78 -8.65 4.96
N HIS A 26 -10.80 -9.48 5.37
CA HIS A 26 -10.43 -9.60 6.77
C HIS A 26 -9.86 -8.31 7.37
N LEU A 27 -9.03 -7.56 6.61
CA LEU A 27 -8.52 -6.28 7.07
C LEU A 27 -9.62 -5.21 7.09
N ARG A 28 -10.57 -5.26 6.15
CA ARG A 28 -11.76 -4.38 6.19
C ARG A 28 -12.59 -4.61 7.45
N ALA A 29 -12.81 -5.87 7.83
CA ALA A 29 -13.51 -6.23 9.05
C ALA A 29 -12.77 -5.73 10.31
N LEU A 30 -11.45 -5.90 10.38
CA LEU A 30 -10.63 -5.39 11.49
C LEU A 30 -10.62 -3.86 11.58
N ALA A 31 -10.55 -3.18 10.43
CA ALA A 31 -10.60 -1.71 10.37
C ALA A 31 -12.04 -1.16 10.48
N GLN A 32 -13.06 -2.03 10.53
CA GLN A 32 -14.48 -1.67 10.52
C GLN A 32 -14.88 -0.76 9.36
N VAL A 33 -14.35 -1.04 8.16
CA VAL A 33 -14.64 -0.28 6.94
C VAL A 33 -15.45 -1.09 5.94
N GLY A 34 -16.43 -0.45 5.30
CA GLY A 34 -17.31 -1.09 4.32
C GLY A 34 -16.72 -1.20 2.91
N GLY A 35 -15.60 -0.53 2.61
CA GLY A 35 -15.11 -0.40 1.24
C GLY A 35 -13.66 0.10 1.15
N GLU A 36 -13.37 0.83 0.09
CA GLU A 36 -12.09 1.52 -0.09
C GLU A 36 -11.88 2.58 0.99
N VAL A 37 -10.63 2.77 1.37
CA VAL A 37 -10.22 3.81 2.31
C VAL A 37 -9.30 4.79 1.60
N VAL A 38 -9.41 6.07 1.95
CA VAL A 38 -8.54 7.11 1.41
C VAL A 38 -7.55 7.53 2.50
N VAL A 39 -6.26 7.44 2.17
CA VAL A 39 -5.15 7.83 3.05
C VAL A 39 -4.15 8.68 2.27
N THR A 40 -3.28 9.41 2.94
CA THR A 40 -2.23 10.18 2.29
C THR A 40 -0.94 9.39 2.20
N GLY A 41 -0.30 9.38 1.03
CA GLY A 41 1.01 8.74 0.88
C GLY A 41 1.40 8.59 -0.59
N SER A 42 2.68 8.88 -0.86
CA SER A 42 3.27 8.74 -2.19
C SER A 42 4.00 7.41 -2.38
N THR A 43 4.27 6.68 -1.29
CA THR A 43 5.00 5.40 -1.30
C THR A 43 4.22 4.32 -0.54
N GLN A 44 4.60 3.05 -0.71
CA GLN A 44 3.99 1.96 0.05
C GLN A 44 4.17 2.15 1.56
N ARG A 45 5.35 2.66 1.98
CA ARG A 45 5.64 2.92 3.39
C ARG A 45 4.66 3.95 3.95
N GLU A 46 4.54 5.10 3.30
CA GLU A 46 3.68 6.19 3.77
C GLU A 46 2.21 5.79 3.81
N VAL A 47 1.74 5.05 2.80
CA VAL A 47 0.35 4.57 2.76
C VAL A 47 0.07 3.62 3.93
N VAL A 48 0.96 2.66 4.19
CA VAL A 48 0.79 1.74 5.33
C VAL A 48 0.90 2.48 6.67
N ASP A 49 1.81 3.44 6.80
CA ASP A 49 1.92 4.27 8.02
C ASP A 49 0.61 5.03 8.27
N ALA A 50 0.03 5.63 7.24
CA ALA A 50 -1.23 6.36 7.32
C ALA A 50 -2.42 5.43 7.64
N LEU A 51 -2.44 4.20 7.10
CA LEU A 51 -3.43 3.19 7.45
C LEU A 51 -3.31 2.77 8.92
N GLU A 52 -2.12 2.49 9.41
CA GLU A 52 -1.87 2.07 10.79
C GLU A 52 -2.06 3.20 11.81
N ALA A 53 -1.89 4.45 11.39
CA ALA A 53 -2.24 5.63 12.20
C ALA A 53 -3.75 5.82 12.30
N ARG A 54 -4.48 5.63 11.19
CA ARG A 54 -5.93 5.80 11.13
C ARG A 54 -6.71 4.62 11.70
N TYR A 55 -6.19 3.41 11.52
CA TYR A 55 -6.78 2.15 11.97
C TYR A 55 -5.75 1.37 12.79
N PRO A 56 -5.60 1.67 14.09
CA PRO A 56 -4.65 0.97 14.96
C PRO A 56 -4.83 -0.55 14.98
N ALA A 57 -6.03 -1.07 14.70
CA ALA A 57 -6.32 -2.50 14.58
C ALA A 57 -5.56 -3.21 13.44
N LEU A 58 -5.05 -2.47 12.44
CA LEU A 58 -4.27 -3.03 11.34
C LEU A 58 -2.78 -3.23 11.71
N ARG A 59 -2.31 -2.60 12.79
CA ARG A 59 -0.93 -2.76 13.27
C ARG A 59 -0.65 -4.23 13.60
N GLY A 60 0.49 -4.75 13.16
CA GLY A 60 0.83 -6.17 13.35
C GLY A 60 0.21 -7.11 12.30
N THR A 61 -0.75 -6.64 11.50
CA THR A 61 -1.38 -7.43 10.44
C THR A 61 -0.70 -7.20 9.08
N ILE A 62 -0.36 -5.95 8.78
CA ILE A 62 0.30 -5.56 7.52
C ILE A 62 1.83 -5.67 7.68
N ARG A 63 2.36 -5.12 8.77
CA ARG A 63 3.76 -5.19 9.14
C ARG A 63 3.96 -5.99 10.41
N ASP A 64 5.10 -6.66 10.48
CA ASP A 64 5.56 -7.26 11.71
C ASP A 64 5.90 -6.16 12.73
N PRO A 65 5.35 -6.20 13.96
CA PRO A 65 5.48 -5.11 14.93
C PRO A 65 6.88 -5.02 15.55
N VAL A 66 7.71 -6.07 15.40
CA VAL A 66 9.06 -6.14 15.97
C VAL A 66 10.09 -5.64 14.96
N THR A 67 9.96 -6.06 13.70
CA THR A 67 10.92 -5.79 12.62
C THR A 67 10.50 -4.63 11.72
N GLY A 68 9.24 -4.18 11.78
CA GLY A 68 8.67 -3.15 10.91
C GLY A 68 8.56 -3.55 9.43
N ARG A 69 8.89 -4.81 9.10
CA ARG A 69 8.86 -5.32 7.73
C ARG A 69 7.45 -5.75 7.36
N ARG A 70 7.06 -5.54 6.09
CA ARG A 70 5.81 -6.09 5.55
C ARG A 70 5.80 -7.61 5.71
N ARG A 71 4.71 -8.19 6.19
CA ARG A 71 4.60 -9.65 6.33
C ARG A 71 4.61 -10.29 4.94
N ALA A 72 5.27 -11.44 4.81
CA ALA A 72 5.43 -12.13 3.52
C ALA A 72 4.10 -12.47 2.82
N PHE A 73 3.03 -12.63 3.59
CA PHE A 73 1.68 -12.92 3.09
C PHE A 73 0.91 -11.68 2.65
N VAL A 74 1.47 -10.47 2.79
CA VAL A 74 0.82 -9.24 2.30
C VAL A 74 1.46 -8.85 0.99
N ARG A 75 0.64 -8.77 -0.06
CA ARG A 75 1.01 -8.32 -1.39
C ARG A 75 0.38 -6.97 -1.68
N VAL A 76 1.09 -6.16 -2.45
CA VAL A 76 0.66 -4.82 -2.84
C VAL A 76 0.64 -4.77 -4.36
N PHE A 77 -0.50 -4.35 -4.92
CA PHE A 77 -0.67 -4.19 -6.35
C PHE A 77 -1.14 -2.78 -6.69
N ALA A 78 -0.69 -2.28 -7.82
CA ALA A 78 -1.16 -1.02 -8.41
C ALA A 78 -1.15 -1.18 -9.92
N CYS A 79 -2.15 -0.62 -10.62
CA CYS A 79 -2.17 -0.63 -12.09
C CYS A 79 -2.03 -2.05 -12.71
N ARG A 80 -2.50 -3.09 -12.00
CA ARG A 80 -2.33 -4.53 -12.33
C ARG A 80 -0.88 -5.06 -12.26
N GLU A 81 0.02 -4.31 -11.65
CA GLU A 81 1.40 -4.67 -11.40
C GLU A 81 1.60 -5.06 -9.93
N ASP A 82 2.46 -6.05 -9.66
CA ASP A 82 2.83 -6.46 -8.31
C ASP A 82 4.00 -5.60 -7.84
N LEU A 83 3.75 -4.71 -6.87
CA LEU A 83 4.77 -3.86 -6.25
C LEU A 83 5.35 -4.51 -4.98
N SER A 84 5.02 -5.77 -4.70
CA SER A 84 5.40 -6.43 -3.45
C SER A 84 6.92 -6.63 -3.35
N HIS A 85 7.62 -6.71 -4.47
CA HIS A 85 9.07 -6.90 -4.49
C HIS A 85 9.86 -5.58 -4.60
N ASP A 86 9.16 -4.49 -4.87
CA ASP A 86 9.75 -3.16 -4.98
C ASP A 86 10.10 -2.59 -3.61
N SER A 87 10.92 -1.54 -3.59
CA SER A 87 11.25 -0.88 -2.34
C SER A 87 9.96 -0.25 -1.76
N PRO A 88 9.71 -0.37 -0.45
CA PRO A 88 8.57 0.29 0.16
C PRO A 88 8.66 1.82 0.12
N ASP A 89 9.86 2.34 -0.11
CA ASP A 89 10.16 3.76 -0.28
C ASP A 89 10.10 4.20 -1.76
N ASP A 90 9.87 3.26 -2.69
CA ASP A 90 9.64 3.61 -4.08
C ASP A 90 8.28 4.31 -4.24
N PRO A 91 8.21 5.35 -5.05
CA PRO A 91 7.00 6.08 -5.33
C PRO A 91 5.98 5.19 -6.06
N LEU A 92 4.71 5.34 -5.68
CA LEU A 92 3.61 4.64 -6.31
C LEU A 92 3.45 5.10 -7.78
N PRO A 93 2.89 4.24 -8.65
CA PRO A 93 2.60 4.60 -10.02
C PRO A 93 1.75 5.88 -10.11
N GLU A 94 2.02 6.70 -11.13
CA GLU A 94 1.32 7.97 -11.35
C GLU A 94 -0.22 7.84 -11.34
N PRO A 95 -0.85 6.81 -11.93
CA PRO A 95 -2.31 6.64 -11.87
C PRO A 95 -2.85 6.52 -10.44
N VAL A 96 -2.07 5.92 -9.53
CA VAL A 96 -2.42 5.82 -8.11
C VAL A 96 -2.24 7.16 -7.40
N LEU A 97 -1.13 7.86 -7.65
CA LEU A 97 -0.87 9.19 -7.09
C LEU A 97 -1.91 10.22 -7.53
N ARG A 98 -2.48 10.07 -8.74
CA ARG A 98 -3.56 10.90 -9.27
C ARG A 98 -4.96 10.44 -8.83
N GLY A 99 -5.08 9.36 -8.06
CA GLY A 99 -6.36 8.81 -7.59
C GLY A 99 -7.22 8.13 -8.67
N GLN A 100 -6.65 7.88 -9.86
CA GLN A 100 -7.34 7.23 -10.98
C GLN A 100 -7.49 5.74 -10.75
N GLU A 101 -6.46 5.09 -10.21
CA GLU A 101 -6.48 3.68 -9.80
C GLU A 101 -6.22 3.54 -8.30
N PRO A 102 -6.84 2.55 -7.63
CA PRO A 102 -6.56 2.27 -6.24
C PRO A 102 -5.28 1.45 -6.07
N LEU A 103 -4.64 1.60 -4.91
CA LEU A 103 -3.67 0.64 -4.39
C LEU A 103 -4.43 -0.55 -3.80
N LEU A 104 -4.11 -1.76 -4.24
CA LEU A 104 -4.73 -2.99 -3.79
C LEU A 104 -3.83 -3.69 -2.78
N VAL A 105 -4.31 -3.84 -1.55
CA VAL A 105 -3.65 -4.70 -0.54
C VAL A 105 -4.30 -6.07 -0.61
N VAL A 106 -3.50 -7.11 -0.77
CA VAL A 106 -3.97 -8.49 -0.85
C VAL A 106 -3.30 -9.30 0.23
N GLY A 107 -4.10 -9.90 1.11
CA GLY A 107 -3.60 -10.94 2.01
C GLY A 107 -3.61 -12.27 1.27
N ALA A 108 -2.47 -12.93 1.18
CA ALA A 108 -2.42 -14.37 0.95
C ALA A 108 -3.08 -15.02 2.15
N MET A 109 -4.35 -15.41 1.96
CA MET A 109 -5.05 -16.30 2.87
C MET A 109 -4.23 -17.57 2.97
N ALA A 110 -3.76 -17.94 4.16
CA ALA A 110 -3.53 -19.34 4.44
C ALA A 110 -4.91 -20.00 4.27
N GLY A 111 -5.11 -20.73 3.17
CA GLY A 111 -6.32 -21.49 2.96
C GLY A 111 -6.36 -22.64 3.97
N GLY A 112 -7.42 -22.69 4.78
CA GLY A 112 -7.69 -23.77 5.74
C GLY A 112 -8.18 -23.25 7.08
#